data_AF-B0LU16-F1
#
_entry.id   AF-B0LU16-F1
#
_cell.length_a   1.000
_cell.length_b   1.000
_cell.length_c   1.000
_cell.angle_alpha   90.00
_cell.angle_beta   90.00
_cell.angle_gamma   90.00
#
_symmetry.space_group_name_H-M   'P 1'
#
loop_
_entity.id
_entity.type
_entity.pdbx_description
1 polymer ?
#
loop_
_entity_poly.entity_id
_entity_poly.type
_entity_poly.pdbx_seq_one_letter_code
_entity_poly.pdbx_strand_id
1 'polypeptide(L)'
;MKVLANGYYAFYDLHRSTYHAYATAHLSPEEAQIAVANVFALVAENWTSIVTEQHPARWAWTRHTRTVARRSGHIPTCVQDACLLHDRLHLTVKQISTTTGQDPATVTTLLAAGDRSDPAPGQRPRVRLRTNAAPTSSLEARWRAALRLRTSQALPTN
;
A
#
# COMPACT_ATOMS: atom_id res chain seq x y z
N MET A 1 -22.67 28.73 13.67
CA MET A 1 -23.15 27.33 13.72
C MET A 1 -23.58 26.78 12.34
N LYS A 2 -24.36 27.49 11.52
CA LYS A 2 -24.81 27.01 10.18
C LYS A 2 -23.68 26.65 9.19
N VAL A 3 -22.58 27.41 9.17
CA VAL A 3 -21.43 27.14 8.27
C VAL A 3 -20.73 25.81 8.59
N LEU A 4 -20.60 25.46 9.87
CA LEU A 4 -20.01 24.19 10.28
C LEU A 4 -20.89 23.00 9.86
N ALA A 5 -22.21 23.10 10.06
CA ALA A 5 -23.14 22.07 9.59
C ALA A 5 -23.09 21.89 8.06
N ASN A 6 -23.10 23.00 7.30
CA ASN A 6 -23.01 22.94 5.83
C ASN A 6 -21.68 22.33 5.35
N GLY A 7 -20.57 22.65 6.03
CA GLY A 7 -19.27 22.05 5.73
C GLY A 7 -19.25 20.54 5.95
N TYR A 8 -19.89 20.07 7.03
CA TYR A 8 -20.02 18.64 7.29
C TYR A 8 -20.84 17.94 6.20
N TYR A 9 -21.99 18.48 5.82
CA TYR A 9 -22.82 17.86 4.77
C TYR A 9 -22.14 17.85 3.41
N ALA A 10 -21.45 18.94 3.03
CA ALA A 10 -20.64 18.95 1.81
C ALA A 10 -19.52 17.90 1.84
N PHE A 11 -18.87 17.72 3.00
CA PHE A 11 -17.89 16.65 3.20
C PHE A 11 -18.52 15.26 3.08
N TYR A 12 -19.68 15.07 3.71
CA TYR A 12 -20.44 13.83 3.69
C TYR A 12 -20.82 13.41 2.27
N ASP A 13 -21.46 14.31 1.52
CA ASP A 13 -21.93 14.04 0.16
C ASP A 13 -20.78 13.72 -0.79
N LEU A 14 -19.64 14.41 -0.61
CA LEU A 14 -18.45 14.19 -1.43
C LEU A 14 -17.79 12.81 -1.19
N HIS A 15 -17.80 12.32 0.05
CA HIS A 15 -17.01 11.14 0.43
C HIS A 15 -17.83 9.85 0.59
N ARG A 16 -19.14 9.96 0.83
CA ARG A 16 -19.98 8.80 1.19
C ARG A 16 -19.90 7.66 0.18
N SER A 17 -20.05 7.97 -1.10
CA SER A 17 -20.08 6.95 -2.17
C SER A 17 -18.75 6.21 -2.27
N THR A 18 -17.63 6.93 -2.27
CA THR A 18 -16.29 6.33 -2.33
C THR A 18 -15.95 5.54 -1.08
N TYR A 19 -16.30 6.04 0.11
CA TYR A 19 -16.04 5.32 1.36
C TYR A 19 -16.82 4.00 1.41
N HIS A 20 -18.05 4.02 0.91
CA HIS A 20 -18.87 2.81 0.77
C HIS A 20 -18.28 1.83 -0.24
N ALA A 21 -17.92 2.28 -1.44
CA ALA A 21 -17.31 1.43 -2.47
C ALA A 21 -16.01 0.77 -1.97
N TYR A 22 -15.16 1.54 -1.28
CA TYR A 22 -13.97 1.01 -0.62
C TYR A 22 -14.31 -0.04 0.44
N ALA A 23 -15.26 0.24 1.34
CA ALA A 23 -15.63 -0.70 2.39
C ALA A 23 -16.20 -2.00 1.82
N THR A 24 -17.04 -1.93 0.78
CA THR A 24 -17.60 -3.11 0.09
C THR A 24 -16.56 -3.93 -0.66
N ALA A 25 -15.39 -3.36 -0.96
CA ALA A 25 -14.30 -4.12 -1.56
C ALA A 25 -13.60 -5.05 -0.55
N HIS A 26 -13.77 -4.80 0.75
CA HIS A 26 -13.12 -5.52 1.84
C HIS A 26 -14.08 -6.26 2.78
N LEU A 27 -15.34 -5.84 2.86
CA LEU A 27 -16.33 -6.31 3.83
C LEU A 27 -17.60 -6.78 3.13
N SER A 28 -18.42 -7.54 3.87
CA SER A 28 -19.81 -7.78 3.46
C SER A 28 -20.58 -6.45 3.33
N PRO A 29 -21.63 -6.38 2.50
CA PRO A 29 -22.40 -5.14 2.32
C PRO A 29 -22.95 -4.54 3.63
N GLU A 30 -23.43 -5.39 4.54
CA GLU A 30 -23.94 -4.98 5.84
C GLU A 30 -22.84 -4.34 6.71
N GLU A 31 -21.69 -5.00 6.83
CA GLU A 31 -20.57 -4.48 7.60
C GLU A 31 -19.96 -3.23 6.98
N ALA A 32 -19.96 -3.13 5.65
CA ALA A 32 -19.53 -1.93 4.92
C ALA A 32 -20.42 -0.73 5.27
N GLN A 33 -21.74 -0.92 5.28
CA GLN A 33 -22.68 0.11 5.67
C GLN A 33 -22.47 0.55 7.12
N ILE A 34 -22.28 -0.39 8.05
CA ILE A 34 -22.01 -0.09 9.46
C ILE A 34 -20.69 0.67 9.61
N ALA A 35 -19.62 0.24 8.92
CA ALA A 35 -18.32 0.90 8.98
C ALA A 35 -18.39 2.36 8.49
N VAL A 36 -19.10 2.61 7.39
CA VAL A 36 -19.28 3.95 6.83
C VAL A 36 -20.15 4.82 7.74
N ALA A 37 -21.25 4.28 8.29
CA ALA A 37 -22.08 5.02 9.23
C ALA A 37 -21.29 5.46 10.46
N ASN A 38 -20.49 4.55 11.03
CA ASN A 38 -19.67 4.83 12.21
C ASN A 38 -18.60 5.90 11.95
N VAL A 39 -17.92 5.87 10.79
CA VAL A 39 -16.90 6.89 10.51
C VAL A 39 -17.52 8.28 10.33
N PHE A 40 -18.67 8.40 9.66
CA PHE A 40 -19.33 9.70 9.51
C PHE A 40 -19.96 10.22 10.80
N ALA A 41 -20.49 9.34 11.66
CA ALA A 41 -20.90 9.73 13.01
C ALA A 41 -19.72 10.31 13.79
N LEU A 42 -18.56 9.64 13.76
CA LEU A 42 -17.35 10.10 14.41
C LEU A 42 -16.83 11.43 13.81
N VAL A 43 -16.90 11.61 12.49
CA VAL A 43 -16.56 12.88 11.84
C VAL A 43 -17.50 14.00 12.30
N ALA A 44 -18.80 13.74 12.38
CA ALA A 44 -19.79 14.73 12.82
C ALA A 44 -19.53 15.18 14.27
N GLU A 45 -19.27 14.23 15.17
CA GLU A 45 -18.95 14.49 16.58
C GLU A 45 -17.70 15.36 16.75
N ASN A 46 -16.70 15.18 15.89
CA ASN A 46 -15.40 15.83 16.00
C ASN A 46 -15.21 16.97 14.98
N TRP A 47 -16.25 17.35 14.25
CA TRP A 47 -16.14 18.17 13.04
C TRP A 47 -15.41 19.49 13.26
N THR A 48 -15.75 20.20 14.34
CA THR A 48 -15.15 21.51 14.67
C THR A 48 -13.64 21.41 14.88
N SER A 49 -13.16 20.39 15.60
CA SER A 49 -11.71 20.17 15.81
C SER A 49 -11.03 19.72 14.51
N ILE A 50 -11.68 18.84 13.74
CA ILE A 50 -11.14 18.34 12.48
C ILE A 50 -10.86 19.48 11.49
N VAL A 51 -11.78 20.43 11.32
CA VAL A 51 -11.60 21.53 10.35
C VAL A 51 -10.69 22.65 10.82
N THR A 52 -10.43 22.76 12.11
CA THR A 52 -9.59 23.84 12.68
C THR A 52 -8.14 23.44 12.83
N GLU A 53 -7.88 22.16 13.12
CA GLU A 53 -6.53 21.68 13.46
C GLU A 53 -5.98 20.67 12.44
N GLN A 54 -6.82 20.10 11.57
CA GLN A 54 -6.46 18.95 10.76
C GLN A 54 -6.97 19.04 9.31
N HIS A 55 -6.52 18.10 8.48
CA HIS A 55 -7.02 17.92 7.12
C HIS A 55 -8.20 16.93 7.13
N PRO A 56 -9.46 17.37 6.90
CA PRO A 56 -10.64 16.55 7.16
C PRO A 56 -10.66 15.21 6.44
N ALA A 57 -10.32 15.22 5.15
CA ALA A 57 -10.26 14.00 4.34
C ALA A 57 -9.20 13.00 4.85
N ARG A 58 -8.03 13.48 5.25
CA ARG A 58 -6.93 12.62 5.74
C ARG A 58 -7.31 11.96 7.06
N TRP A 59 -7.91 12.72 7.96
CA TRP A 59 -8.35 12.20 9.25
C TRP A 59 -9.46 11.16 9.09
N ALA A 60 -10.50 11.50 8.32
CA ALA A 60 -11.63 10.61 8.07
C ALA A 60 -11.17 9.34 7.36
N TRP A 61 -10.29 9.45 6.36
CA TRP A 61 -9.74 8.31 5.63
C TRP A 61 -8.97 7.37 6.56
N THR A 62 -8.10 7.93 7.41
CA THR A 62 -7.34 7.15 8.39
C THR A 62 -8.23 6.40 9.37
N ARG A 63 -9.34 7.01 9.82
CA ARG A 63 -10.32 6.34 10.69
C ARG A 63 -11.10 5.27 9.95
N HIS A 64 -11.47 5.53 8.70
CA HIS A 64 -12.18 4.61 7.84
C HIS A 64 -11.37 3.34 7.56
N THR A 65 -10.14 3.47 7.04
CA THR A 65 -9.30 2.31 6.70
C THR A 65 -8.92 1.49 7.92
N ARG A 66 -8.70 2.13 9.08
CA ARG A 66 -8.51 1.40 10.36
C ARG A 66 -9.74 0.61 10.77
N THR A 67 -10.94 1.15 10.56
CA THR A 67 -12.20 0.47 10.89
C THR A 67 -12.43 -0.71 9.96
N VAL A 68 -12.20 -0.53 8.66
CA VAL A 68 -12.28 -1.59 7.64
C VAL A 68 -11.23 -2.68 7.89
N ALA A 69 -9.99 -2.30 8.23
CA ALA A 69 -8.93 -3.25 8.51
C ALA A 69 -9.21 -4.11 9.74
N ARG A 70 -9.74 -3.50 10.81
CA ARG A 70 -10.15 -4.23 12.02
C ARG A 70 -11.27 -5.23 11.74
N ARG A 71 -12.23 -4.88 10.89
CA ARG A 71 -13.38 -5.73 10.54
C ARG A 71 -13.02 -6.84 9.55
N SER A 72 -12.17 -6.54 8.58
CA SER A 72 -11.73 -7.51 7.57
C SER A 72 -10.64 -8.45 8.07
N GLY A 73 -9.99 -8.13 9.20
CA GLY A 73 -8.82 -8.87 9.70
C GLY A 73 -7.56 -8.68 8.85
N HIS A 74 -7.61 -7.80 7.85
CA HIS A 74 -6.49 -7.51 6.96
C HIS A 74 -6.16 -6.02 7.02
N ILE A 75 -4.88 -5.69 7.16
CA ILE A 75 -4.40 -4.29 7.13
C ILE A 75 -3.81 -4.04 5.74
N PRO A 76 -4.51 -3.31 4.85
CA PRO A 76 -3.95 -2.94 3.57
C PRO A 76 -2.78 -1.98 3.75
N THR A 77 -1.78 -2.11 2.89
CA THR A 77 -0.74 -1.10 2.73
C THR A 77 -1.27 0.10 1.97
N CYS A 78 -0.64 1.27 2.11
CA CYS A 78 -1.03 2.46 1.34
C CYS A 78 -0.93 2.26 -0.18
N VAL A 79 -0.05 1.37 -0.65
CA VAL A 79 0.05 1.00 -2.07
C VAL A 79 -1.18 0.20 -2.49
N GLN A 80 -1.57 -0.82 -1.71
CA GLN A 80 -2.78 -1.61 -1.99
C GLN A 80 -4.04 -0.76 -1.98
N ASP A 81 -4.17 0.17 -1.02
CA ASP A 81 -5.28 1.12 -1.00
C ASP A 81 -5.31 1.98 -2.27
N ALA A 82 -4.17 2.56 -2.66
CA ALA A 82 -4.09 3.41 -3.85
C ALA A 82 -4.45 2.63 -5.14
N CYS A 83 -3.89 1.42 -5.31
CA CYS A 83 -4.22 0.55 -6.44
C CYS A 83 -5.69 0.13 -6.44
N LEU A 84 -6.27 -0.23 -5.29
CA LEU A 84 -7.69 -0.57 -5.21
C LEU A 84 -8.58 0.62 -5.64
N LEU A 85 -8.28 1.82 -5.14
CA LEU A 85 -9.02 3.02 -5.51
C LEU A 85 -8.88 3.35 -7.01
N HIS A 86 -7.70 3.15 -7.59
CA HIS A 86 -7.43 3.47 -9.00
C HIS A 86 -7.97 2.37 -9.94
N ASP A 87 -7.57 1.12 -9.73
CA ASP A 87 -7.76 0.04 -10.69
C ASP A 87 -9.14 -0.58 -10.59
N ARG A 88 -9.69 -0.70 -9.37
CA ARG A 88 -10.99 -1.33 -9.12
C ARG A 88 -12.13 -0.32 -9.01
N LEU A 89 -11.88 0.85 -8.45
CA LEU A 89 -12.90 1.91 -8.31
C LEU A 89 -12.80 3.00 -9.38
N HIS A 90 -11.83 2.90 -10.30
CA HIS A 90 -11.64 3.79 -11.44
C HIS A 90 -11.54 5.27 -11.05
N LEU A 91 -11.00 5.55 -9.86
CA LEU A 91 -10.78 6.92 -9.40
C LEU A 91 -9.51 7.50 -10.00
N THR A 92 -9.61 8.72 -10.50
CA THR A 92 -8.45 9.50 -10.94
C THR A 92 -7.53 9.84 -9.77
N VAL A 93 -6.25 10.12 -10.04
CA VAL A 93 -5.28 10.61 -9.04
C VAL A 93 -5.82 11.79 -8.23
N LYS A 94 -6.53 12.71 -8.89
CA LYS A 94 -7.17 13.87 -8.22
C LYS A 94 -8.28 13.44 -7.26
N GLN A 95 -9.13 12.49 -7.66
CA GLN A 95 -10.18 11.97 -6.79
C GLN A 95 -9.59 11.21 -5.60
N ILE A 96 -8.57 10.38 -5.83
CA ILE A 96 -7.85 9.65 -4.76
C ILE A 96 -7.23 10.65 -3.77
N SER A 97 -6.55 11.68 -4.27
CA SER A 97 -5.99 12.74 -3.43
C SER A 97 -7.06 13.43 -2.58
N THR A 98 -8.21 13.78 -3.20
CA THR A 98 -9.36 14.39 -2.51
C THR A 98 -9.90 13.48 -1.41
N THR A 99 -10.15 12.20 -1.72
CA THR A 99 -10.74 11.22 -0.80
C THR A 99 -9.83 10.88 0.38
N THR A 100 -8.52 10.73 0.11
CA THR A 100 -7.54 10.26 1.09
C THR A 100 -6.84 11.40 1.85
N GLY A 101 -6.98 12.64 1.38
CA GLY A 101 -6.23 13.79 1.87
C GLY A 101 -4.71 13.64 1.68
N GLN A 102 -4.29 12.87 0.68
CA GLN A 102 -2.88 12.74 0.28
C GLN A 102 -2.57 13.72 -0.85
N ASP A 103 -1.31 14.15 -0.93
CA ASP A 103 -0.84 14.95 -2.07
C ASP A 103 -0.87 14.12 -3.38
N PRO A 104 -1.27 14.69 -4.53
CA PRO A 104 -1.30 13.99 -5.82
C PRO A 104 0.04 13.33 -6.22
N ALA A 105 1.18 13.93 -5.87
CA ALA A 105 2.50 13.35 -6.17
C ALA A 105 2.75 12.10 -5.31
N THR A 106 2.28 12.09 -4.06
CA THR A 106 2.29 10.91 -3.19
C THR A 106 1.43 9.79 -3.78
N VAL A 107 0.22 10.11 -4.24
CA VAL A 107 -0.67 9.13 -4.90
C VAL A 107 -0.01 8.54 -6.13
N THR A 108 0.58 9.37 -6.99
CA THR A 108 1.29 8.92 -8.20
C THR A 108 2.46 8.00 -7.84
N THR A 109 3.20 8.32 -6.78
CA THR A 109 4.32 7.49 -6.30
C THR A 109 3.85 6.13 -5.78
N LEU A 110 2.72 6.08 -5.08
CA LEU A 110 2.11 4.84 -4.59
C LEU A 110 1.64 3.96 -5.76
N LEU A 111 0.97 4.54 -6.76
CA LEU A 111 0.53 3.81 -7.96
C LEU A 111 1.72 3.24 -8.73
N ALA A 112 2.76 4.07 -8.97
CA ALA A 112 3.97 3.61 -9.64
C ALA A 112 4.70 2.49 -8.84
N ALA A 113 4.56 2.47 -7.51
CA ALA A 113 5.08 1.37 -6.68
C ALA A 113 4.24 0.08 -6.82
N GLY A 114 2.93 0.21 -6.97
CA GLY A 114 2.02 -0.89 -7.32
C GLY A 114 2.40 -1.51 -8.66
N ASP A 115 2.55 -0.70 -9.70
CA ASP A 115 2.92 -1.15 -11.06
C ASP A 115 4.26 -1.91 -11.10
N ARG A 116 5.21 -1.54 -10.24
CA ARG A 116 6.50 -2.26 -10.12
C ARG A 116 6.39 -3.59 -9.39
N SER A 117 5.34 -3.75 -8.57
CA SER A 117 5.11 -4.94 -7.76
C SER A 117 4.24 -5.96 -8.49
N ASP A 118 3.48 -5.54 -9.50
CA ASP A 118 2.74 -6.41 -10.39
C ASP A 118 3.62 -6.79 -11.60
N PRO A 119 4.16 -8.02 -11.68
CA PRO A 119 4.91 -8.43 -12.86
C PRO A 119 3.93 -8.58 -14.02
N ALA A 120 3.93 -7.61 -14.94
CA ALA A 120 3.17 -7.71 -16.18
C ALA A 120 3.35 -9.10 -16.83
N PRO A 121 2.29 -9.75 -17.33
CA PRO A 121 2.38 -11.05 -17.96
C PRO A 121 3.35 -10.97 -19.16
N GLY A 122 4.56 -11.51 -18.98
CA GLY A 122 5.63 -11.51 -19.98
C GLY A 122 6.87 -10.68 -19.64
N GLN A 123 6.84 -9.85 -18.60
CA GLN A 123 8.01 -9.09 -18.17
C GLN A 123 8.73 -9.84 -17.05
N ARG A 124 9.67 -10.71 -17.44
CA ARG A 124 10.69 -11.21 -16.50
C ARG A 124 11.27 -10.00 -15.78
N PRO A 125 11.40 -10.02 -14.44
CA PRO A 125 12.03 -8.92 -13.72
C PRO A 125 13.38 -8.70 -14.40
N ARG A 126 13.61 -7.47 -14.91
CA ARG A 126 14.95 -7.05 -15.31
C ARG A 126 15.76 -7.08 -14.03
N VAL A 127 16.35 -8.25 -13.75
CA VAL A 127 17.54 -8.37 -12.94
C VAL A 127 18.46 -7.33 -13.55
N ARG A 128 18.62 -6.21 -12.86
CA ARG A 128 19.74 -5.32 -13.14
C ARG A 128 20.94 -6.24 -12.93
N LEU A 129 21.51 -6.73 -14.02
CA LEU A 129 22.84 -7.32 -14.01
C LEU A 129 23.71 -6.20 -13.47
N ARG A 130 23.91 -6.23 -12.16
CA ARG A 130 24.99 -5.52 -11.52
C ARG A 130 26.22 -6.20 -12.08
N THR A 131 26.77 -5.63 -13.14
CA THR A 131 28.08 -5.97 -13.68
C THR A 131 29.11 -5.56 -12.65
N ASN A 132 29.23 -6.36 -11.59
CA ASN A 132 30.50 -6.57 -10.93
C ASN A 132 31.03 -7.85 -11.55
N ALA A 133 31.78 -7.67 -12.64
CA ALA A 133 32.71 -8.70 -13.10
C ALA A 133 33.71 -8.96 -11.96
N ALA A 134 33.54 -10.09 -11.29
CA ALA A 134 34.60 -10.77 -10.57
C ALA A 134 34.75 -12.14 -11.26
N PRO A 135 35.99 -12.56 -11.59
CA PRO A 135 36.20 -13.72 -12.45
C PRO A 135 35.71 -14.97 -11.74
N THR A 136 34.79 -15.67 -12.40
CA THR A 136 34.31 -16.99 -12.04
C THR A 136 35.50 -17.95 -12.02
N SER A 137 35.99 -18.27 -10.82
CA SER A 137 36.80 -19.48 -10.62
C SER A 137 35.96 -20.66 -11.08
N SER A 138 36.34 -21.25 -12.22
CA SER A 138 35.72 -22.45 -12.77
C SER A 138 35.53 -23.50 -11.66
N LEU A 139 34.37 -24.16 -11.63
CA LEU A 139 34.10 -25.30 -10.76
C LEU A 139 35.26 -26.32 -10.83
N GLU A 140 35.86 -26.46 -12.00
CA GLU A 140 37.03 -27.29 -12.26
C GLU A 140 38.28 -26.84 -11.49
N ALA A 141 38.52 -25.53 -11.37
CA ALA A 141 39.63 -24.99 -10.58
C ALA A 141 39.45 -25.25 -9.08
N ARG A 142 38.19 -25.25 -8.61
CA ARG A 142 37.86 -25.58 -7.21
C ARG A 142 38.09 -27.05 -6.89
N TRP A 143 37.76 -27.97 -7.80
CA TRP A 143 38.02 -29.40 -7.60
C TRP A 143 39.51 -29.75 -7.68
N ARG A 144 40.28 -29.10 -8.56
CA ARG A 144 41.75 -29.28 -8.61
C ARG A 144 42.45 -28.78 -7.36
N ALA A 145 41.97 -27.67 -6.75
CA ALA A 145 42.49 -27.18 -5.48
C ALA A 145 42.19 -28.13 -4.31
N ALA A 146 40.98 -28.71 -4.27
CA ALA A 146 40.60 -29.68 -3.24
C ALA A 146 41.42 -30.99 -3.33
N LEU A 147 41.77 -31.45 -4.55
CA LEU A 147 42.58 -32.65 -4.75
C LEU A 147 44.05 -32.48 -4.30
N ARG A 148 44.62 -31.27 -4.45
CA ARG A 148 45.98 -30.95 -3.98
C ARG A 148 46.08 -30.91 -2.44
N LEU A 149 45.05 -30.44 -1.75
CA LEU A 149 45.02 -30.44 -0.29
C LEU A 149 44.91 -31.85 0.29
N ARG A 150 44.18 -32.75 -0.39
CA ARG A 150 44.01 -34.14 0.06
C ARG A 150 45.25 -35.02 -0.14
N THR A 151 46.09 -34.70 -1.13
CA THR A 151 47.33 -35.45 -1.41
C THR A 151 48.53 -34.99 -0.56
N SER A 152 48.38 -33.91 0.20
CA SER A 152 49.41 -33.41 1.13
C SER A 152 49.32 -34.03 2.54
N GLN A 153 48.32 -34.88 2.81
CA GLN A 153 48.09 -35.50 4.13
C GLN A 153 48.44 -37.00 4.21
N ALA A 154 49.22 -37.51 3.27
CA ALA A 154 49.71 -38.89 3.33
C ALA A 154 51.22 -38.94 3.10
N LEU A 155 52.00 -38.66 4.14
CA LEU A 155 53.22 -39.43 4.41
C LEU A 155 53.47 -39.47 5.93
N PRO A 156 53.76 -40.66 6.50
CA PRO A 156 54.01 -40.85 7.92
C PRO A 156 55.46 -40.48 8.25
N THR A 157 55.69 -39.92 9.44
CA THR A 157 57.02 -39.93 10.05
C THR A 157 56.88 -40.41 11.49
N ASN A 158 57.40 -41.64 11.67
CA ASN A 158 57.62 -42.46 12.87
C ASN A 158 56.42 -42.85 13.73
#